data_AF-A0A817Z1M5-F1
#
_entry.id   AF-A0A817Z1M5-F1
#
_cell.length_a   1.000
_cell.length_b   1.000
_cell.length_c   1.000
_cell.angle_alpha   90.00
_cell.angle_beta   90.00
_cell.angle_gamma   90.00
#
_symmetry.space_group_name_H-M   'P 1'
#
loop_
_entity.id
_entity.type
_entity.pdbx_description
1 polymer ?
#
loop_
_entity_poly.entity_id
_entity_poly.type
_entity_poly.pdbx_seq_one_letter_code
_entity_poly.pdbx_strand_id
1 'polypeptide(L)'
;MATSKCSIDGCKRNSDNLCNHCQSQVCTKHYIEHVKLANNELIALSDEINSIVDTIQQHDLTVYVFEQIEQWREKSHRRIDEICNERKQQLKIEIDQNINNHMKKLRELSREVKELIDEGDASFKQIENIKNNIEKCREQCKQFDIPDYFRLNLKAVNFEITLLHHELFTGDGTLLSLEHQLKLNKFYGIEGQKWTLVYKATRDGFSSSDFHRCCDNQGPTITVIRSTEGGYLFGGYTSVSWRPAEDYVLDSDNPFLFTLTNPHGISPTKYPIKTPKYSIYAGTNYGPTFGGGHDLYVHSNSQANRRSFFHFPHSYTDTTDQGAVTFTGDQNFQTNDIEVYRLIQT
;
A
#
# COMPACT_ATOMS: atom_id res chain seq x y z
N MET A 1 -2.08 -35.16 -67.21
CA MET A 1 -2.22 -34.65 -65.83
C MET A 1 -3.46 -33.77 -65.80
N ALA A 2 -4.45 -34.09 -64.97
CA ALA A 2 -5.68 -33.32 -64.88
C ALA A 2 -5.37 -31.94 -64.30
N THR A 3 -5.58 -30.88 -65.07
CA THR A 3 -5.49 -29.51 -64.58
C THR A 3 -6.69 -29.26 -63.66
N SER A 4 -6.45 -29.22 -62.34
CA SER A 4 -7.48 -28.82 -61.38
C SER A 4 -7.87 -27.36 -61.61
N LYS A 5 -9.15 -27.05 -61.43
CA LYS A 5 -9.66 -25.66 -61.55
C LYS A 5 -9.40 -24.91 -60.24
N CYS A 6 -9.25 -23.60 -60.34
CA CYS A 6 -9.15 -22.72 -59.17
C CYS A 6 -10.40 -22.88 -58.29
N SER A 7 -10.19 -23.03 -56.98
CA SER A 7 -11.26 -23.29 -55.99
C SER A 7 -12.09 -22.05 -55.62
N ILE A 8 -11.78 -20.89 -56.21
CA ILE A 8 -12.50 -19.64 -55.96
C ILE A 8 -13.68 -19.56 -56.93
N ASP A 9 -14.87 -19.33 -56.37
CA ASP A 9 -16.11 -19.36 -57.12
C ASP A 9 -16.14 -18.27 -58.22
N GLY A 10 -16.62 -18.64 -59.41
CA GLY A 10 -16.57 -17.77 -60.61
C GLY A 10 -15.20 -17.65 -61.31
N CYS A 11 -14.13 -18.27 -60.79
CA CYS A 11 -12.83 -18.27 -61.47
C CYS A 11 -12.76 -19.31 -62.60
N LYS A 12 -12.43 -18.89 -63.82
CA LYS A 12 -12.27 -19.78 -64.99
C LYS A 12 -10.83 -20.31 -65.18
N ARG A 13 -9.89 -19.94 -64.31
CA ARG A 13 -8.46 -20.30 -64.44
C ARG A 13 -8.16 -21.66 -63.81
N ASN A 14 -7.12 -22.32 -64.31
CA ASN A 14 -6.59 -23.52 -63.65
C ASN A 14 -5.87 -23.13 -62.36
N SER A 15 -5.84 -24.05 -61.39
CA SER A 15 -5.06 -23.88 -60.17
C SER A 15 -3.60 -24.21 -60.48
N ASP A 16 -2.70 -23.31 -60.09
CA ASP A 16 -1.26 -23.48 -60.28
C ASP A 16 -0.51 -23.45 -58.94
N ASN A 17 -1.21 -23.14 -57.83
CA ASN A 17 -0.64 -23.06 -56.48
C ASN A 17 -1.59 -23.69 -55.45
N LEU A 18 -1.02 -24.39 -54.47
CA LEU A 18 -1.72 -24.83 -53.27
C LEU A 18 -1.44 -23.84 -52.14
N CYS A 19 -2.48 -23.24 -51.56
CA CYS A 19 -2.32 -22.42 -50.36
C CYS A 19 -2.23 -23.32 -49.13
N ASN A 20 -1.07 -23.37 -48.46
CA ASN A 20 -0.87 -24.20 -47.27
C ASN A 20 -1.67 -23.73 -46.03
N HIS A 21 -2.12 -22.47 -46.01
CA HIS A 21 -2.92 -21.91 -44.93
C HIS A 21 -4.37 -22.45 -44.93
N CYS A 22 -5.03 -22.46 -46.09
CA CYS A 22 -6.43 -22.89 -46.23
C CYS A 22 -6.59 -24.17 -47.06
N GLN A 23 -5.47 -24.86 -47.38
CA GLN A 23 -5.38 -26.10 -48.15
C GLN A 23 -6.12 -26.06 -49.49
N SER A 24 -6.31 -24.86 -50.04
CA SER A 24 -7.12 -24.63 -51.24
C SER A 24 -6.25 -24.47 -52.48
N GLN A 25 -6.65 -25.14 -53.57
CA GLN A 25 -5.99 -25.06 -54.88
C GLN A 25 -6.44 -23.80 -55.61
N VAL A 26 -5.55 -22.82 -55.78
CA VAL A 26 -5.87 -21.49 -56.31
C VAL A 26 -4.96 -21.11 -57.48
N CYS A 27 -5.48 -20.32 -58.42
CA CYS A 27 -4.66 -19.77 -59.50
C CYS A 27 -3.70 -18.69 -58.94
N THR A 28 -2.61 -18.42 -59.64
CA THR A 28 -1.57 -17.46 -59.21
C THR A 28 -2.13 -16.07 -58.85
N LYS A 29 -3.16 -15.59 -59.56
CA LYS A 29 -3.79 -14.29 -59.25
C LYS A 29 -4.47 -14.30 -57.88
N HIS A 30 -5.29 -15.30 -57.60
CA HIS A 30 -6.00 -15.40 -56.31
C HIS A 30 -5.05 -15.76 -55.17
N TYR A 31 -3.98 -16.50 -55.44
CA TYR A 31 -2.91 -16.71 -54.47
C TYR A 31 -2.25 -15.38 -54.05
N ILE A 32 -1.94 -14.51 -55.02
CA ILE A 32 -1.37 -13.18 -54.75
C ILE A 32 -2.37 -12.31 -53.97
N GLU A 33 -3.66 -12.33 -54.31
CA GLU A 33 -4.70 -11.61 -53.56
C GLU A 33 -4.85 -12.14 -52.12
N HIS A 34 -4.74 -13.44 -51.91
CA HIS A 34 -4.78 -14.06 -50.59
C HIS A 34 -3.54 -13.72 -49.75
N VAL A 35 -2.35 -13.71 -50.35
CA VAL A 35 -1.10 -13.26 -49.69
C VAL A 35 -1.16 -11.76 -49.36
N LYS A 36 -1.82 -10.95 -50.19
CA LYS A 36 -2.05 -9.52 -49.88
C LYS A 36 -2.91 -9.34 -48.62
N LEU A 37 -3.92 -10.18 -48.39
CA LEU A 37 -4.72 -10.11 -47.17
C LEU A 37 -3.88 -10.40 -45.92
N ALA A 38 -3.04 -11.44 -45.95
CA ALA A 38 -2.11 -11.74 -44.85
C ALA A 38 -1.09 -10.61 -44.64
N ASN A 39 -0.57 -10.00 -45.71
CA ASN A 39 0.31 -8.85 -45.61
C ASN A 39 -0.39 -7.61 -45.04
N ASN A 40 -1.68 -7.42 -45.32
CA ASN A 40 -2.45 -6.32 -44.72
C ASN A 40 -2.64 -6.53 -43.21
N GLU A 41 -2.82 -7.78 -42.75
CA GLU A 41 -2.85 -8.08 -41.31
C GLU A 41 -1.50 -7.79 -40.63
N LEU A 42 -0.37 -8.07 -41.30
CA LEU A 42 0.96 -7.71 -40.79
C LEU A 42 1.16 -6.19 -40.67
N ILE A 43 0.57 -5.40 -41.58
CA ILE A 43 0.60 -3.94 -41.50
C ILE A 43 -0.19 -3.47 -40.27
N ALA A 44 -1.39 -4.00 -40.04
CA ALA A 44 -2.18 -3.66 -38.86
C ALA A 44 -1.46 -4.01 -37.55
N LEU A 45 -0.80 -5.17 -37.47
CA LEU A 45 0.02 -5.55 -36.32
C LEU A 45 1.23 -4.63 -36.13
N SER A 46 1.84 -4.18 -37.22
CA SER A 46 2.94 -3.19 -37.15
C SER A 46 2.44 -1.86 -36.59
N ASP A 47 1.25 -1.42 -36.99
CA ASP A 47 0.65 -0.18 -36.48
C ASP A 47 0.27 -0.31 -34.99
N GLU A 48 -0.24 -1.46 -34.57
CA GLU A 48 -0.48 -1.76 -33.14
C GLU A 48 0.82 -1.76 -32.32
N ILE A 49 1.88 -2.40 -32.82
CA ILE A 49 3.20 -2.38 -32.18
C ILE A 49 3.72 -0.93 -32.07
N ASN A 50 3.60 -0.14 -33.13
CA ASN A 50 4.03 1.25 -33.11
C ASN A 50 3.22 2.09 -32.11
N SER A 51 1.91 1.86 -32.01
CA SER A 51 1.06 2.51 -31.00
C SER A 51 1.45 2.12 -29.57
N ILE A 52 1.83 0.86 -29.33
CA ILE A 52 2.35 0.39 -28.03
C ILE A 52 3.70 1.05 -27.75
N VAL A 53 4.61 1.11 -28.73
CA VAL A 53 5.91 1.77 -28.61
C VAL A 53 5.74 3.25 -28.27
N ASP A 54 4.85 3.96 -28.97
CA ASP A 54 4.54 5.36 -28.69
C ASP A 54 3.96 5.53 -27.29
N THR A 55 3.09 4.62 -26.84
CA THR A 55 2.52 4.65 -25.48
C THR A 55 3.59 4.44 -24.42
N ILE A 56 4.53 3.53 -24.64
CA ILE A 56 5.66 3.26 -23.74
C ILE A 56 6.64 4.45 -23.73
N GLN A 57 6.91 5.06 -24.88
CA GLN A 57 7.78 6.23 -25.00
C GLN A 57 7.15 7.50 -24.40
N GLN A 58 5.82 7.62 -24.44
CA GLN A 58 5.08 8.73 -23.81
C GLN A 58 4.94 8.57 -22.29
N HIS A 59 4.90 7.33 -21.77
CA HIS A 59 4.94 7.06 -20.33
C HIS A 59 6.36 7.16 -19.79
N ASP A 60 6.84 8.39 -19.64
CA ASP A 60 8.09 8.64 -18.93
C ASP A 60 7.87 8.41 -17.43
N LEU A 61 8.06 7.15 -16.99
CA LEU A 61 8.04 6.74 -15.58
C LEU A 61 8.98 7.61 -14.72
N THR A 62 9.99 8.26 -15.31
CA THR A 62 10.86 9.17 -14.58
C THR A 62 10.12 10.40 -14.09
N VAL A 63 9.09 10.90 -14.79
CA VAL A 63 8.29 12.05 -14.35
C VAL A 63 7.58 11.75 -13.04
N TYR A 64 6.94 10.58 -12.93
CA TYR A 64 6.25 10.16 -11.71
C TYR A 64 7.23 9.92 -10.56
N VAL A 65 8.33 9.20 -10.82
CA VAL A 65 9.36 8.93 -9.80
C VAL A 65 10.01 10.23 -9.31
N PHE A 66 10.28 11.17 -10.21
CA PHE A 66 10.83 12.47 -9.85
C PHE A 66 9.84 13.33 -9.07
N GLU A 67 8.54 13.28 -9.40
CA GLU A 67 7.52 13.96 -8.60
C GLU A 67 7.47 13.40 -7.17
N GLN A 68 7.55 12.08 -7.00
CA GLN A 68 7.62 11.47 -5.66
C GLN A 68 8.89 11.87 -4.89
N ILE A 69 10.03 11.98 -5.59
CA ILE A 69 11.28 12.46 -5.00
C ILE A 69 11.16 13.92 -4.56
N GLU A 70 10.60 14.80 -5.38
CA GLU A 70 10.40 16.21 -5.03
C GLU A 70 9.41 16.37 -3.87
N GLN A 71 8.31 15.61 -3.86
CA GLN A 71 7.39 15.59 -2.73
C GLN A 71 8.06 15.11 -1.43
N TRP A 72 8.91 14.09 -1.51
CA TRP A 72 9.70 13.63 -0.36
C TRP A 72 10.68 14.71 0.11
N ARG A 73 11.38 15.37 -0.82
CA ARG A 73 12.31 16.48 -0.53
C ARG A 73 11.60 17.62 0.21
N GLU A 74 10.43 18.06 -0.27
CA GLU A 74 9.64 19.11 0.37
C GLU A 74 9.16 18.73 1.77
N LYS A 75 8.70 17.48 1.96
CA LYS A 75 8.30 16.97 3.28
C LYS A 75 9.49 16.92 4.24
N SER A 76 10.64 16.47 3.76
CA SER A 76 11.88 16.39 4.55
C SER A 76 12.37 17.78 4.97
N HIS A 77 12.36 18.77 4.08
CA HIS A 77 12.70 20.16 4.43
C HIS A 77 11.79 20.71 5.52
N ARG A 78 10.46 20.54 5.37
CA ARG A 78 9.50 20.97 6.40
C ARG A 78 9.80 20.31 7.75
N ARG A 79 10.09 19.01 7.77
CA ARG A 79 10.41 18.31 9.00
C ARG A 79 11.71 18.80 9.65
N ILE A 80 12.72 19.10 8.84
CA ILE A 80 13.98 19.70 9.33
C ILE A 80 13.71 21.06 9.97
N ASP A 81 12.89 21.90 9.33
CA ASP A 81 12.51 23.21 9.86
C ASP A 81 11.76 23.10 11.19
N GLU A 82 10.82 22.16 11.30
CA GLU A 82 10.11 21.86 12.56
C GLU A 82 11.08 21.47 13.67
N ILE A 83 11.96 20.49 13.43
CA ILE A 83 12.95 20.04 14.42
C ILE A 83 13.88 21.20 14.83
N CYS A 84 14.31 22.03 13.86
CA CYS A 84 15.13 23.19 14.15
C CYS A 84 14.39 24.20 15.04
N ASN A 85 13.11 24.46 14.76
CA ASN A 85 12.29 25.38 15.54
C ASN A 85 12.01 24.84 16.95
N GLU A 86 11.63 23.57 17.09
CA GLU A 86 11.45 22.90 18.38
C GLU A 86 12.73 22.97 19.21
N ARG A 87 13.89 22.67 18.62
CA ARG A 87 15.16 22.69 19.34
C ARG A 87 15.59 24.10 19.74
N LYS A 88 15.36 25.11 18.89
CA LYS A 88 15.56 26.53 19.24
C LYS A 88 14.70 26.94 20.44
N GLN A 89 13.43 26.53 20.46
CA GLN A 89 12.52 26.84 21.57
C GLN A 89 12.95 26.15 22.87
N GLN A 90 13.31 24.86 22.81
CA GLN A 90 13.82 24.13 23.97
C GLN A 90 15.08 24.78 24.55
N LEU A 91 16.06 25.08 23.68
CA LEU A 91 17.29 25.75 24.09
C LEU A 91 17.02 27.12 24.72
N LYS A 92 16.09 27.90 24.15
CA LYS A 92 15.69 29.18 24.73
C LYS A 92 15.13 29.01 26.14
N ILE A 93 14.24 28.04 26.35
CA ILE A 93 13.66 27.75 27.67
C ILE A 93 14.75 27.36 28.67
N GLU A 94 15.66 26.46 28.30
CA GLU A 94 16.76 26.01 29.17
C GLU A 94 17.69 27.18 29.54
N ILE A 95 18.07 28.01 28.57
CA ILE A 95 18.90 29.20 28.80
C ILE A 95 18.18 30.18 29.72
N ASP A 96 16.92 30.50 29.45
CA ASP A 96 16.12 31.44 30.25
C ASP A 96 15.95 30.94 31.69
N GLN A 97 15.68 29.63 31.88
CA GLN A 97 15.61 29.02 33.21
C GLN A 97 16.94 29.11 33.95
N ASN A 98 18.05 28.85 33.27
CA ASN A 98 19.38 28.93 33.87
C ASN A 98 19.71 30.37 34.30
N ILE A 99 19.44 31.36 33.45
CA ILE A 99 19.60 32.79 33.76
C ILE A 99 18.74 33.17 34.97
N ASN A 100 17.46 32.78 34.98
CA ASN A 100 16.54 33.09 36.08
C ASN A 100 17.00 32.49 37.42
N ASN A 101 17.52 31.26 37.41
CA ASN A 101 18.07 30.62 38.61
C ASN A 101 19.30 31.38 39.17
N HIS A 102 20.20 31.83 38.30
CA HIS A 102 21.35 32.64 38.70
C HIS A 102 20.91 34.01 39.23
N MET A 103 19.95 34.67 38.57
CA MET A 103 19.38 35.94 39.01
C MET A 103 18.70 35.83 40.38
N LYS A 104 18.03 34.71 40.67
CA LYS A 104 17.42 34.46 41.98
C LYS A 104 18.47 34.40 43.10
N LYS A 105 19.57 33.67 42.89
CA LYS A 105 20.69 33.60 43.85
C LYS A 105 21.31 34.98 44.11
N LEU A 106 21.50 35.78 43.06
CA LEU A 106 22.02 37.14 43.21
C LEU A 106 21.07 38.04 44.00
N ARG A 107 19.74 37.92 43.80
CA ARG A 107 18.75 38.64 44.60
C ARG A 107 18.74 38.21 46.07
N GLU A 108 18.90 36.92 46.34
CA GLU A 108 18.99 36.39 47.71
C GLU A 108 20.23 36.94 48.43
N LEU A 109 21.40 36.91 47.79
CA LEU A 109 22.62 37.52 48.33
C LEU A 109 22.46 39.03 48.55
N SER A 110 21.81 39.73 47.61
CA SER A 110 21.54 41.17 47.76
C SER A 110 20.62 41.47 48.95
N ARG A 111 19.66 40.59 49.25
CA ARG A 111 18.77 40.72 50.41
C ARG A 111 19.53 40.48 51.71
N GLU A 112 20.33 39.42 51.77
CA GLU A 112 21.16 39.09 52.95
C GLU A 112 22.12 40.23 53.30
N VAL A 113 22.78 40.81 52.29
CA VAL A 113 23.64 42.00 52.48
C VAL A 113 22.85 43.18 53.05
N LYS A 114 21.64 43.41 52.54
CA LYS A 114 20.79 44.52 53.00
C LYS A 114 20.34 44.33 54.46
N GLU A 115 19.90 43.13 54.81
CA GLU A 115 19.47 42.79 56.18
C GLU A 115 20.60 43.02 57.19
N LEU A 116 21.82 42.57 56.87
CA LEU A 116 23.01 42.81 57.71
C LEU A 116 23.38 44.29 57.84
N ILE A 117 23.13 45.11 56.81
CA ILE A 117 23.34 46.55 56.87
C ILE A 117 22.29 47.21 57.77
N ASP A 118 21.02 46.81 57.65
CA ASP A 118 19.90 47.36 58.43
C ASP A 118 20.00 46.99 59.92
N GLU A 119 20.49 45.80 60.26
CA GLU A 119 20.71 45.32 61.64
C GLU A 119 21.92 45.99 62.33
N GLY A 120 22.97 46.33 61.57
CA GLY A 120 24.11 47.12 62.04
C GLY A 120 25.15 46.40 62.92
N ASP A 121 25.05 45.08 63.09
CA ASP A 121 25.93 44.27 63.96
C ASP A 121 26.58 43.05 63.27
N ALA A 122 26.75 43.12 61.94
CA ALA A 122 27.31 42.03 61.13
C ALA A 122 28.71 41.56 61.60
N SER A 123 28.88 40.24 61.75
CA SER A 123 30.19 39.64 62.10
C SER A 123 31.13 39.54 60.89
N PHE A 124 32.45 39.61 61.14
CA PHE A 124 33.46 39.39 60.09
C PHE A 124 33.29 38.07 59.34
N LYS A 125 32.84 37.01 60.04
CA LYS A 125 32.59 35.69 59.46
C LYS A 125 31.42 35.69 58.47
N GLN A 126 30.36 36.44 58.74
CA GLN A 126 29.22 36.60 57.80
C GLN A 126 29.66 37.36 56.55
N ILE A 127 30.43 38.44 56.71
CA ILE A 127 30.96 39.22 55.58
C ILE A 127 31.87 38.37 54.68
N GLU A 128 32.75 37.57 55.27
CA GLU A 128 33.64 36.68 54.53
C GLU A 128 32.87 35.61 53.75
N ASN A 129 31.81 35.05 54.36
CA ASN A 129 30.96 34.06 53.70
C ASN A 129 30.22 34.65 52.48
N ILE A 130 29.69 35.88 52.60
CA ILE A 130 29.05 36.60 51.49
C ILE A 130 30.05 36.89 50.37
N LYS A 131 31.27 37.34 50.69
CA LYS A 131 32.32 37.56 49.68
C LYS A 131 32.63 36.31 48.89
N ASN A 132 32.80 35.17 49.56
CA ASN A 132 33.04 33.88 48.91
C ASN A 132 31.88 33.47 48.00
N ASN A 133 30.63 33.71 48.43
CA ASN A 133 29.45 33.43 47.60
C ASN A 133 29.37 34.34 46.36
N ILE A 134 29.72 35.62 46.49
CA ILE A 134 29.78 36.57 45.36
C ILE A 134 30.84 36.14 44.34
N GLU A 135 32.04 35.76 44.79
CA GLU A 135 33.10 35.26 43.90
C GLU A 135 32.67 33.98 43.17
N LYS A 136 32.03 33.05 43.88
CA LYS A 136 31.50 31.82 43.28
C LYS A 136 30.45 32.11 42.20
N CYS A 137 29.53 33.04 42.44
CA CYS A 137 28.56 33.48 41.42
C CYS A 137 29.26 34.15 40.22
N ARG A 138 30.28 34.97 40.47
CA ARG A 138 31.06 35.63 39.41
C ARG A 138 31.76 34.62 38.49
N GLU A 139 32.37 33.57 39.04
CA GLU A 139 32.99 32.51 38.25
C GLU A 139 31.96 31.71 37.43
N GLN A 140 30.79 31.44 38.00
CA GLN A 140 29.68 30.80 37.26
C GLN A 140 29.18 31.67 36.10
N CYS A 141 29.18 32.99 36.24
CA CYS A 141 28.82 33.91 35.17
C CYS A 141 29.85 34.00 34.03
N LYS A 142 31.13 33.65 34.26
CA LYS A 142 32.15 33.61 33.19
C LYS A 142 31.94 32.45 32.21
N GLN A 143 31.16 31.43 32.58
CA GLN A 143 30.86 30.28 31.72
C GLN A 143 29.91 30.61 30.55
N PHE A 144 29.39 31.85 30.49
CA PHE A 144 28.50 32.32 29.43
C PHE A 144 29.22 33.07 28.29
N ASP A 145 30.56 33.05 28.23
CA ASP A 145 31.29 33.54 27.05
C ASP A 145 31.01 32.63 25.83
N ILE A 146 30.45 33.25 24.79
CA ILE A 146 29.49 32.66 23.84
C ILE A 146 30.03 31.64 22.78
N PRO A 147 31.32 31.50 22.44
CA PRO A 147 31.70 30.62 21.31
C PRO A 147 31.64 29.10 21.56
N ASP A 148 31.88 28.62 22.79
CA ASP A 148 32.18 27.19 23.03
C ASP A 148 31.01 26.36 23.60
N TYR A 149 29.84 26.96 23.82
CA TYR A 149 28.76 26.31 24.57
C TYR A 149 27.99 25.24 23.75
N PHE A 150 28.04 25.28 22.41
CA PHE A 150 27.28 24.38 21.56
C PHE A 150 28.12 23.77 20.44
N ARG A 151 28.09 22.44 20.33
CA ARG A 151 28.58 21.71 19.16
C ARG A 151 27.40 21.14 18.38
N LEU A 152 27.27 21.56 17.12
CA LEU A 152 26.33 20.99 16.18
C LEU A 152 26.96 19.77 15.52
N ASN A 153 26.32 18.60 15.66
CA ASN A 153 26.72 17.39 14.97
C ASN A 153 25.67 17.08 13.90
N LEU A 154 26.05 17.19 12.63
CA LEU A 154 25.21 16.71 11.54
C LEU A 154 25.20 15.18 11.54
N LYS A 155 24.02 14.57 11.51
CA LYS A 155 23.86 13.16 11.18
C LYS A 155 23.52 13.05 9.70
N ALA A 156 24.07 12.05 9.02
CA ALA A 156 23.73 11.78 7.62
C ALA A 156 22.25 11.43 7.49
N VAL A 157 21.59 12.02 6.48
CA VAL A 157 20.25 11.62 6.04
C VAL A 157 20.44 10.68 4.87
N ASN A 158 20.13 9.39 5.06
CA ASN A 158 20.23 8.40 4.01
C ASN A 158 18.88 8.27 3.29
N PHE A 159 18.93 8.16 1.97
CA PHE A 159 17.77 7.94 1.11
C PHE A 159 17.98 6.63 0.35
N GLU A 160 17.15 5.62 0.64
CA GLU A 160 17.18 4.34 -0.06
C GLU A 160 16.07 4.32 -1.11
N ILE A 161 16.46 4.27 -2.38
CA ILE A 161 15.53 4.00 -3.48
C ILE A 161 15.55 2.50 -3.73
N THR A 162 14.47 1.82 -3.36
CA THR A 162 14.24 0.44 -3.81
C THR A 162 13.44 0.48 -5.10
N LEU A 163 14.09 0.20 -6.22
CA LEU A 163 13.41 -0.13 -7.46
C LEU A 163 12.75 -1.50 -7.28
N LEU A 164 11.48 -1.48 -6.89
CA LEU A 164 10.66 -2.69 -6.81
C LEU A 164 10.60 -3.29 -8.22
N HIS A 165 11.23 -4.45 -8.40
CA HIS A 165 11.07 -5.22 -9.61
C HIS A 165 9.58 -5.44 -9.86
N HIS A 166 9.19 -5.25 -11.13
CA HIS A 166 7.88 -4.89 -11.67
C HIS A 166 6.67 -5.80 -11.35
N GLU A 167 6.79 -6.74 -10.42
CA GLU A 167 5.85 -7.84 -10.27
C GLU A 167 5.66 -8.21 -8.78
N LEU A 168 5.07 -7.28 -8.01
CA LEU A 168 4.62 -7.58 -6.64
C LEU A 168 3.43 -8.56 -6.66
N PHE A 169 2.53 -8.38 -7.62
CA PHE A 169 1.39 -9.26 -7.85
C PHE A 169 1.46 -9.74 -9.31
N THR A 170 1.80 -11.02 -9.53
CA THR A 170 1.96 -11.63 -10.86
C THR A 170 0.69 -12.31 -11.34
N GLY A 171 0.57 -12.43 -12.67
CA GLY A 171 -0.56 -13.05 -13.35
C GLY A 171 -1.38 -12.04 -14.14
N ASP A 172 -2.48 -12.49 -14.74
CA ASP A 172 -3.45 -11.70 -15.51
C ASP A 172 -4.48 -10.96 -14.62
N GLY A 173 -4.03 -10.56 -13.42
CA GLY A 173 -4.83 -9.79 -12.46
C GLY A 173 -5.07 -8.37 -12.97
N THR A 174 -6.26 -7.84 -12.74
CA THR A 174 -6.71 -6.53 -13.26
C THR A 174 -7.30 -5.62 -12.19
N LEU A 175 -7.54 -6.12 -10.96
CA LEU A 175 -8.17 -5.31 -9.91
C LEU A 175 -7.20 -4.37 -9.20
N LEU A 176 -5.90 -4.67 -9.19
CA LEU A 176 -4.91 -3.96 -8.39
C LEU A 176 -4.02 -3.04 -9.23
N SER A 177 -4.10 -1.73 -8.97
CA SER A 177 -3.07 -0.78 -9.39
C SER A 177 -1.79 -0.98 -8.57
N LEU A 178 -0.67 -0.40 -9.02
CA LEU A 178 0.58 -0.43 -8.26
C LEU A 178 0.41 0.12 -6.83
N GLU A 179 -0.35 1.20 -6.66
CA GLU A 179 -0.64 1.78 -5.34
C GLU A 179 -1.36 0.78 -4.42
N HIS A 180 -2.34 0.04 -4.96
CA HIS A 180 -3.04 -1.00 -4.22
C HIS A 180 -2.08 -2.14 -3.80
N GLN A 181 -1.21 -2.57 -4.72
CA GLN A 181 -0.23 -3.63 -4.45
C GLN A 181 0.74 -3.23 -3.32
N LEU A 182 1.29 -2.01 -3.39
CA LEU A 182 2.16 -1.45 -2.35
C LEU A 182 1.43 -1.37 -1.00
N LYS A 183 0.17 -0.96 -1.01
CA LYS A 183 -0.64 -0.82 0.20
C LYS A 183 -0.96 -2.18 0.84
N LEU A 184 -1.28 -3.19 0.04
CA LEU A 184 -1.48 -4.56 0.52
C LEU A 184 -0.20 -5.14 1.12
N ASN A 185 0.96 -4.91 0.49
CA ASN A 185 2.26 -5.32 1.05
C ASN A 185 2.59 -4.60 2.35
N LYS A 186 2.26 -3.31 2.46
CA LYS A 186 2.36 -2.57 3.72
C LYS A 186 1.43 -3.13 4.81
N PHE A 187 0.22 -3.57 4.46
CA PHE A 187 -0.69 -4.24 5.39
C PHE A 187 -0.18 -5.62 5.83
N TYR A 188 0.44 -6.35 4.91
CA TYR A 188 1.07 -7.64 5.20
C TYR A 188 2.30 -7.47 6.11
N GLY A 189 3.08 -6.40 5.90
CA GLY A 189 4.25 -6.05 6.72
C GLY A 189 5.59 -6.25 6.02
N ILE A 190 5.59 -6.65 4.74
CA ILE A 190 6.79 -6.84 3.91
C ILE A 190 6.57 -6.11 2.58
N GLU A 191 7.22 -4.97 2.39
CA GLU A 191 6.98 -4.08 1.23
C GLU A 191 7.28 -4.74 -0.12
N GLY A 192 8.31 -5.59 -0.18
CA GLY A 192 8.72 -6.32 -1.38
C GLY A 192 8.08 -7.70 -1.55
N GLN A 193 7.04 -8.03 -0.76
CA GLN A 193 6.42 -9.35 -0.84
C GLN A 193 5.81 -9.59 -2.22
N LYS A 194 6.05 -10.78 -2.76
CA LYS A 194 5.47 -11.21 -4.03
C LYS A 194 4.30 -12.15 -3.85
N TRP A 195 3.33 -12.01 -4.73
CA TRP A 195 2.10 -12.78 -4.76
C TRP A 195 1.83 -13.22 -6.20
N THR A 196 1.21 -14.39 -6.38
CA THR A 196 0.78 -14.85 -7.71
C THR A 196 -0.70 -15.13 -7.72
N LEU A 197 -1.38 -14.66 -8.77
CA LEU A 197 -2.79 -14.92 -8.99
C LEU A 197 -3.02 -16.43 -9.15
N VAL A 198 -3.98 -16.96 -8.41
CA VAL A 198 -4.40 -18.37 -8.50
C VAL A 198 -5.86 -18.51 -8.93
N TYR A 199 -6.68 -17.49 -8.68
CA TYR A 199 -8.09 -17.49 -9.05
C TYR A 199 -8.51 -16.10 -9.51
N LYS A 200 -9.26 -16.07 -10.60
CA LYS A 200 -9.94 -14.87 -11.12
C LYS A 200 -11.33 -15.28 -11.56
N ALA A 201 -12.37 -14.78 -10.91
CA ALA A 201 -13.74 -15.25 -11.14
C ALA A 201 -14.21 -15.03 -12.58
N THR A 202 -13.81 -13.93 -13.23
CA THR A 202 -14.10 -13.69 -14.65
C THR A 202 -13.41 -14.67 -15.62
N ARG A 203 -12.32 -15.33 -15.19
CA ARG A 203 -11.60 -16.35 -15.97
C ARG A 203 -12.02 -17.78 -15.61
N ASP A 204 -12.12 -18.06 -14.31
CA ASP A 204 -12.25 -19.40 -13.76
C ASP A 204 -13.70 -19.78 -13.41
N GLY A 205 -14.61 -18.81 -13.41
CA GLY A 205 -16.02 -18.96 -13.01
C GLY A 205 -16.30 -18.41 -11.61
N PHE A 206 -17.56 -18.07 -11.34
CA PHE A 206 -18.01 -17.44 -10.08
C PHE A 206 -18.63 -18.43 -9.08
N SER A 207 -18.61 -19.74 -9.37
CA SER A 207 -19.20 -20.72 -8.46
C SER A 207 -18.28 -20.97 -7.26
N SER A 208 -18.85 -21.36 -6.12
CA SER A 208 -18.03 -21.78 -4.96
C SER A 208 -17.09 -22.95 -5.32
N SER A 209 -17.52 -23.85 -6.20
CA SER A 209 -16.67 -24.93 -6.70
C SER A 209 -15.48 -24.43 -7.53
N ASP A 210 -15.63 -23.34 -8.29
CA ASP A 210 -14.51 -22.75 -9.05
C ASP A 210 -13.49 -22.11 -8.10
N PHE A 211 -13.99 -21.38 -7.09
CA PHE A 211 -13.14 -20.83 -6.02
C PHE A 211 -12.35 -21.93 -5.32
N HIS A 212 -13.00 -22.99 -4.82
CA HIS A 212 -12.32 -24.07 -4.11
C HIS A 212 -11.34 -24.83 -5.00
N ARG A 213 -11.69 -25.08 -6.28
CA ARG A 213 -10.78 -25.71 -7.25
C ARG A 213 -9.46 -24.95 -7.40
N CYS A 214 -9.50 -23.62 -7.33
CA CYS A 214 -8.31 -22.78 -7.53
C CYS A 214 -7.60 -22.38 -6.22
N CYS A 215 -8.33 -22.22 -5.11
CA CYS A 215 -7.82 -21.59 -3.88
C CYS A 215 -7.53 -22.57 -2.74
N ASP A 216 -8.09 -23.78 -2.77
CA ASP A 216 -7.82 -24.77 -1.71
C ASP A 216 -6.34 -25.18 -1.70
N ASN A 217 -5.79 -25.31 -0.49
CA ASN A 217 -4.41 -25.72 -0.22
C ASN A 217 -3.31 -24.82 -0.85
N GLN A 218 -3.63 -23.58 -1.22
CA GLN A 218 -2.66 -22.67 -1.84
C GLN A 218 -1.72 -21.95 -0.84
N GLY A 219 -1.91 -22.14 0.47
CA GLY A 219 -1.15 -21.43 1.52
C GLY A 219 -1.78 -20.08 1.90
N PRO A 220 -0.99 -19.13 2.45
CA PRO A 220 -1.45 -17.78 2.70
C PRO A 220 -1.99 -17.12 1.44
N THR A 221 -3.15 -16.48 1.53
CA THR A 221 -3.79 -15.82 0.38
C THR A 221 -4.31 -14.43 0.71
N ILE A 222 -4.28 -13.54 -0.29
CA ILE A 222 -5.03 -12.29 -0.32
C ILE A 222 -6.17 -12.46 -1.31
N THR A 223 -7.40 -12.30 -0.84
CA THR A 223 -8.60 -12.20 -1.66
C THR A 223 -8.93 -10.74 -1.88
N VAL A 224 -9.10 -10.33 -3.14
CA VAL A 224 -9.52 -9.00 -3.58
C VAL A 224 -10.84 -9.12 -4.32
N ILE A 225 -11.81 -8.32 -3.95
CA ILE A 225 -13.17 -8.32 -4.48
C ILE A 225 -13.47 -6.93 -5.01
N ARG A 226 -14.07 -6.86 -6.19
CA ARG A 226 -14.65 -5.63 -6.73
C ARG A 226 -16.17 -5.70 -6.66
N SER A 227 -16.81 -4.78 -5.95
CA SER A 227 -18.28 -4.69 -5.98
C SER A 227 -18.78 -4.21 -7.34
N THR A 228 -19.97 -4.67 -7.73
CA THR A 228 -20.67 -4.11 -8.89
C THR A 228 -21.13 -2.69 -8.58
N GLU A 229 -21.62 -2.46 -7.36
CA GLU A 229 -22.05 -1.15 -6.89
C GLU A 229 -20.81 -0.30 -6.55
N GLY A 230 -20.62 0.79 -7.29
CA GLY A 230 -19.53 1.76 -7.06
C GLY A 230 -18.12 1.27 -7.40
N GLY A 231 -17.93 0.00 -7.77
CA GLY A 231 -16.63 -0.53 -8.16
C GLY A 231 -15.60 -0.58 -7.02
N TYR A 232 -16.06 -0.65 -5.77
CA TYR A 232 -15.21 -0.61 -4.58
C TYR A 232 -14.37 -1.88 -4.44
N LEU A 233 -13.14 -1.71 -3.96
CA LEU A 233 -12.16 -2.76 -3.79
C LEU A 233 -11.93 -3.05 -2.33
N PHE A 234 -12.14 -4.30 -1.94
CA PHE A 234 -12.00 -4.77 -0.56
C PHE A 234 -11.68 -6.26 -0.53
N GLY A 235 -11.46 -6.82 0.65
CA GLY A 235 -11.29 -8.25 0.79
C GLY A 235 -10.62 -8.63 2.09
N GLY A 236 -9.85 -9.72 2.07
CA GLY A 236 -9.23 -10.28 3.26
C GLY A 236 -7.94 -11.04 2.96
N TYR A 237 -7.06 -11.02 3.96
CA TYR A 237 -5.86 -11.85 4.04
C TYR A 237 -6.06 -12.93 5.08
N THR A 238 -5.59 -14.14 4.76
CA THR A 238 -5.43 -15.22 5.73
C THR A 238 -4.08 -15.92 5.53
N SER A 239 -3.46 -16.31 6.64
CA SER A 239 -2.21 -17.07 6.66
C SER A 239 -2.42 -18.57 6.44
N VAL A 240 -3.63 -19.07 6.73
CA VAL A 240 -3.96 -20.48 6.59
C VAL A 240 -4.55 -20.78 5.22
N SER A 241 -4.45 -22.04 4.79
CA SER A 241 -5.07 -22.46 3.53
C SER A 241 -6.58 -22.62 3.66
N TRP A 242 -7.28 -22.24 2.59
CA TRP A 242 -8.64 -22.74 2.32
C TRP A 242 -8.59 -24.27 2.20
N ARG A 243 -9.60 -24.94 2.75
CA ARG A 243 -9.73 -26.40 2.75
C ARG A 243 -11.19 -26.80 2.93
N PRO A 244 -11.64 -27.96 2.42
CA PRO A 244 -13.01 -28.43 2.58
C PRO A 244 -13.25 -28.94 4.01
N ALA A 245 -13.42 -28.03 4.97
CA ALA A 245 -13.56 -28.37 6.39
C ALA A 245 -15.01 -28.33 6.90
N GLU A 246 -15.92 -27.61 6.21
CA GLU A 246 -17.30 -27.34 6.69
C GLU A 246 -17.35 -26.72 8.09
N ASP A 247 -16.31 -25.96 8.46
CA ASP A 247 -16.18 -25.32 9.76
C ASP A 247 -15.33 -24.04 9.65
N TYR A 248 -15.30 -23.27 10.74
CA TYR A 248 -14.37 -22.18 10.92
C TYR A 248 -12.94 -22.70 11.07
N VAL A 249 -12.00 -21.98 10.46
CA VAL A 249 -10.58 -22.26 10.57
C VAL A 249 -9.93 -21.17 11.42
N LEU A 250 -9.23 -21.61 12.46
CA LEU A 250 -8.44 -20.73 13.31
C LEU A 250 -7.21 -20.23 12.53
N ASP A 251 -6.99 -18.92 12.59
CA ASP A 251 -5.78 -18.29 12.06
C ASP A 251 -5.30 -17.25 13.08
N SER A 252 -4.16 -17.52 13.69
CA SER A 252 -3.55 -16.67 14.71
C SER A 252 -2.41 -15.82 14.16
N ASP A 253 -2.06 -15.94 12.88
CA ASP A 253 -0.95 -15.20 12.26
C ASP A 253 -1.46 -13.94 11.55
N ASN A 254 -2.08 -13.09 12.37
CA ASN A 254 -2.53 -11.75 11.99
C ASN A 254 -3.39 -11.66 10.70
N PRO A 255 -4.42 -12.51 10.50
CA PRO A 255 -5.38 -12.32 9.41
C PRO A 255 -6.07 -10.96 9.55
N PHE A 256 -6.49 -10.40 8.42
CA PHE A 256 -7.16 -9.10 8.40
C PHE A 256 -8.14 -8.98 7.24
N LEU A 257 -9.19 -8.19 7.44
CA LEU A 257 -9.98 -7.63 6.34
C LEU A 257 -9.38 -6.29 5.92
N PHE A 258 -9.71 -5.83 4.72
CA PHE A 258 -9.29 -4.52 4.26
C PHE A 258 -10.30 -3.89 3.29
N THR A 259 -10.23 -2.56 3.19
CA THR A 259 -10.76 -1.78 2.07
C THR A 259 -9.59 -1.07 1.38
N LEU A 260 -9.58 -1.08 0.05
CA LEU A 260 -8.68 -0.28 -0.79
C LEU A 260 -9.40 0.97 -1.30
N THR A 261 -10.67 0.82 -1.66
CA THR A 261 -11.57 1.93 -1.96
C THR A 261 -12.92 1.66 -1.29
N ASN A 262 -13.65 2.72 -0.96
CA ASN A 262 -14.94 2.63 -0.26
C ASN A 262 -15.83 3.85 -0.56
N PRO A 263 -17.15 3.78 -0.28
CA PRO A 263 -18.08 4.88 -0.56
C PRO A 263 -17.81 6.17 0.21
N HIS A 264 -17.11 6.08 1.33
CA HIS A 264 -16.88 7.20 2.24
C HIS A 264 -15.58 7.97 1.93
N GLY A 265 -14.82 7.55 0.91
CA GLY A 265 -13.53 8.14 0.58
C GLY A 265 -12.46 7.96 1.66
N ILE A 266 -12.67 7.01 2.59
CA ILE A 266 -11.69 6.71 3.64
C ILE A 266 -10.45 6.12 2.96
N SER A 267 -9.26 6.53 3.38
CA SER A 267 -8.01 5.95 2.88
C SER A 267 -7.98 4.42 3.06
N PRO A 268 -7.22 3.67 2.27
CA PRO A 268 -7.19 2.21 2.40
C PRO A 268 -6.92 1.79 3.84
N THR A 269 -7.78 0.93 4.37
CA THR A 269 -7.84 0.59 5.80
C THR A 269 -7.73 -0.92 6.01
N LYS A 270 -6.99 -1.30 7.07
CA LYS A 270 -6.81 -2.68 7.53
C LYS A 270 -7.61 -2.89 8.80
N TYR A 271 -8.41 -3.96 8.85
CA TYR A 271 -9.24 -4.36 9.97
C TYR A 271 -8.67 -5.65 10.59
N PRO A 272 -7.99 -5.58 11.74
CA PRO A 272 -7.32 -6.73 12.34
C PRO A 272 -8.32 -7.71 12.96
N ILE A 273 -7.96 -9.00 12.98
CA ILE A 273 -8.75 -10.02 13.66
C ILE A 273 -8.87 -9.73 15.16
N LYS A 274 -10.08 -9.87 15.69
CA LYS A 274 -10.41 -9.82 17.13
C LYS A 274 -10.58 -11.22 17.70
N THR A 275 -11.19 -12.13 16.92
CA THR A 275 -11.50 -13.50 17.36
C THR A 275 -10.88 -14.54 16.41
N PRO A 276 -9.59 -14.89 16.58
CA PRO A 276 -8.84 -15.79 15.69
C PRO A 276 -9.49 -17.14 15.38
N LYS A 277 -10.26 -17.70 16.33
CA LYS A 277 -10.98 -18.97 16.17
C LYS A 277 -11.97 -18.95 15.00
N TYR A 278 -12.49 -17.78 14.65
CA TYR A 278 -13.47 -17.60 13.58
C TYR A 278 -12.90 -16.76 12.43
N SER A 279 -11.62 -16.94 12.09
CA SER A 279 -10.94 -16.12 11.07
C SER A 279 -11.55 -16.31 9.68
N ILE A 280 -11.61 -17.56 9.19
CA ILE A 280 -12.27 -17.88 7.92
C ILE A 280 -13.27 -19.01 8.12
N TYR A 281 -14.23 -19.14 7.22
CA TYR A 281 -15.13 -20.29 7.14
C TYR A 281 -14.89 -21.04 5.84
N ALA A 282 -14.63 -22.34 5.91
CA ALA A 282 -14.15 -23.14 4.79
C ALA A 282 -15.12 -24.28 4.41
N GLY A 283 -16.39 -23.93 4.20
CA GLY A 283 -17.41 -24.84 3.66
C GLY A 283 -17.43 -24.84 2.13
N THR A 284 -17.58 -26.00 1.50
CA THR A 284 -17.40 -26.18 0.05
C THR A 284 -18.45 -25.46 -0.81
N ASN A 285 -19.59 -25.11 -0.19
CA ASN A 285 -20.67 -24.37 -0.84
C ASN A 285 -20.56 -22.84 -0.64
N TYR A 286 -19.47 -22.37 -0.05
CA TYR A 286 -19.22 -20.97 0.26
C TYR A 286 -18.11 -20.45 -0.66
N GLY A 287 -18.20 -19.18 -1.07
CA GLY A 287 -17.05 -18.51 -1.65
C GLY A 287 -16.06 -18.05 -0.56
N PRO A 288 -15.16 -17.11 -0.87
CA PRO A 288 -14.31 -16.50 0.15
C PRO A 288 -15.15 -15.96 1.31
N THR A 289 -14.89 -16.46 2.51
CA THR A 289 -15.68 -16.16 3.71
C THR A 289 -14.79 -15.93 4.92
N PHE A 290 -14.92 -14.77 5.53
CA PHE A 290 -14.12 -14.30 6.66
C PHE A 290 -15.04 -13.94 7.84
N GLY A 291 -14.62 -14.29 9.05
CA GLY A 291 -15.29 -13.94 10.29
C GLY A 291 -16.41 -14.91 10.68
N GLY A 292 -16.59 -15.09 12.00
CA GLY A 292 -17.73 -15.76 12.61
C GLY A 292 -19.03 -15.03 12.32
N GLY A 293 -20.07 -15.75 11.89
CA GLY A 293 -21.31 -15.12 11.37
C GLY A 293 -21.11 -14.40 10.02
N HIS A 294 -19.90 -14.46 9.47
CA HIS A 294 -19.46 -13.93 8.20
C HIS A 294 -19.39 -12.40 8.12
N ASP A 295 -18.38 -11.82 8.77
CA ASP A 295 -17.99 -10.41 8.61
C ASP A 295 -17.90 -10.03 7.11
N LEU A 296 -17.41 -10.95 6.27
CA LEU A 296 -17.47 -10.90 4.81
C LEU A 296 -17.84 -12.29 4.26
N TYR A 297 -18.95 -12.36 3.53
CA TYR A 297 -19.38 -13.55 2.79
C TYR A 297 -19.60 -13.27 1.31
N VAL A 298 -18.97 -14.08 0.45
CA VAL A 298 -19.24 -14.08 -0.99
C VAL A 298 -20.06 -15.32 -1.35
N HIS A 299 -21.28 -15.10 -1.83
CA HIS A 299 -22.18 -16.17 -2.27
C HIS A 299 -21.77 -16.73 -3.64
N SER A 300 -22.02 -18.02 -3.88
CA SER A 300 -21.83 -18.62 -5.22
C SER A 300 -22.58 -17.83 -6.30
N ASN A 301 -21.95 -17.64 -7.45
CA ASN A 301 -22.50 -16.87 -8.58
C ASN A 301 -22.85 -15.41 -8.21
N SER A 302 -22.03 -14.77 -7.39
CA SER A 302 -22.21 -13.41 -6.86
C SER A 302 -22.25 -12.30 -7.92
N GLN A 303 -21.89 -12.58 -9.17
CA GLN A 303 -22.10 -11.67 -10.31
C GLN A 303 -23.57 -11.58 -10.75
N ALA A 304 -24.37 -12.60 -10.43
CA ALA A 304 -25.75 -12.72 -10.88
C ALA A 304 -26.79 -12.54 -9.76
N ASN A 305 -26.37 -12.30 -8.52
CA ASN A 305 -27.28 -12.16 -7.37
C ASN A 305 -26.68 -11.30 -6.23
N ARG A 306 -27.52 -10.64 -5.43
CA ARG A 306 -27.12 -9.83 -4.25
C ARG A 306 -27.15 -10.62 -2.93
N ARG A 307 -26.73 -11.89 -2.93
CA ARG A 307 -26.74 -12.73 -1.70
C ARG A 307 -25.41 -12.70 -0.94
N SER A 308 -24.36 -12.11 -1.50
CA SER A 308 -23.15 -11.78 -0.72
C SER A 308 -23.50 -10.70 0.30
N PHE A 309 -22.90 -10.77 1.49
CA PHE A 309 -23.20 -9.82 2.56
C PHE A 309 -22.05 -9.61 3.53
N PHE A 310 -22.19 -8.58 4.37
CA PHE A 310 -21.33 -8.28 5.49
C PHE A 310 -22.09 -8.40 6.81
N HIS A 311 -21.56 -9.17 7.76
CA HIS A 311 -21.95 -9.10 9.18
C HIS A 311 -20.85 -8.40 10.02
N PHE A 312 -20.11 -7.49 9.39
CA PHE A 312 -19.03 -6.76 10.02
C PHE A 312 -19.53 -5.59 10.88
N PRO A 313 -18.94 -5.31 12.05
CA PRO A 313 -17.85 -6.06 12.68
C PRO A 313 -18.35 -7.14 13.65
N HIS A 314 -17.83 -8.36 13.54
CA HIS A 314 -18.05 -9.40 14.55
C HIS A 314 -16.73 -10.04 14.98
N SER A 315 -16.01 -10.68 14.06
CA SER A 315 -14.73 -11.33 14.34
C SER A 315 -13.52 -10.47 13.99
N TYR A 316 -13.68 -9.46 13.13
CA TYR A 316 -12.68 -8.44 12.85
C TYR A 316 -13.04 -7.12 13.53
N THR A 317 -12.02 -6.31 13.86
CA THR A 317 -12.20 -5.03 14.56
C THR A 317 -12.48 -3.93 13.57
N ASP A 318 -13.57 -3.19 13.79
CA ASP A 318 -13.82 -1.93 13.10
C ASP A 318 -12.94 -0.82 13.67
N THR A 319 -12.22 -0.13 12.78
CA THR A 319 -11.35 1.00 13.09
C THR A 319 -11.84 2.30 12.45
N THR A 320 -12.97 2.27 11.75
CA THR A 320 -13.57 3.43 11.07
C THR A 320 -14.91 3.83 11.65
N ASP A 321 -15.46 3.04 12.57
CA ASP A 321 -16.79 3.21 13.19
C ASP A 321 -17.94 3.23 12.15
N GLN A 322 -17.71 2.65 10.97
CA GLN A 322 -18.68 2.57 9.87
C GLN A 322 -19.36 1.20 9.78
N GLY A 323 -18.80 0.16 10.39
CA GLY A 323 -19.27 -1.22 10.29
C GLY A 323 -19.42 -1.70 8.84
N ALA A 324 -20.41 -2.57 8.60
CA ALA A 324 -20.64 -3.22 7.30
C ALA A 324 -20.72 -2.24 6.11
N VAL A 325 -21.26 -1.03 6.32
CA VAL A 325 -21.40 -0.06 5.23
C VAL A 325 -20.07 0.58 4.81
N THR A 326 -18.96 0.30 5.52
CA THR A 326 -17.63 0.75 5.12
C THR A 326 -17.14 0.13 3.81
N PHE A 327 -17.66 -1.03 3.41
CA PHE A 327 -17.16 -1.76 2.25
C PHE A 327 -17.83 -1.30 0.95
N THR A 328 -19.16 -1.35 0.91
CA THR A 328 -19.95 -1.05 -0.30
C THR A 328 -21.07 -0.05 -0.06
N GLY A 329 -21.25 0.42 1.18
CA GLY A 329 -22.34 1.33 1.56
C GLY A 329 -23.64 0.62 1.92
N ASP A 330 -23.70 -0.70 1.77
CA ASP A 330 -24.87 -1.54 2.02
C ASP A 330 -24.43 -2.88 2.63
N GLN A 331 -25.35 -3.59 3.30
CA GLN A 331 -25.08 -4.90 3.88
C GLN A 331 -24.95 -5.99 2.83
N ASN A 332 -25.64 -5.88 1.70
CA ASN A 332 -25.59 -6.83 0.59
C ASN A 332 -24.89 -6.24 -0.64
N PHE A 333 -24.24 -7.09 -1.43
CA PHE A 333 -23.52 -6.65 -2.62
C PHE A 333 -23.52 -7.70 -3.73
N GLN A 334 -23.27 -7.24 -4.95
CA GLN A 334 -22.86 -8.07 -6.10
C GLN A 334 -21.37 -7.88 -6.36
N THR A 335 -20.75 -8.87 -7.01
CA THR A 335 -19.34 -8.79 -7.41
C THR A 335 -19.20 -8.61 -8.91
N ASN A 336 -18.34 -7.69 -9.34
CA ASN A 336 -17.89 -7.60 -10.72
C ASN A 336 -16.80 -8.64 -11.01
N ASP A 337 -15.83 -8.79 -10.10
CA ASP A 337 -14.77 -9.80 -10.18
C ASP A 337 -14.22 -10.12 -8.78
N ILE A 338 -13.53 -11.24 -8.67
CA ILE A 338 -12.84 -11.71 -7.46
C ILE A 338 -11.49 -12.26 -7.90
N GLU A 339 -10.42 -11.74 -7.32
CA GLU A 339 -9.05 -12.20 -7.57
C GLU A 339 -8.42 -12.69 -6.27
N VAL A 340 -7.80 -13.87 -6.30
CA VAL A 340 -7.10 -14.43 -5.14
C VAL A 340 -5.65 -14.67 -5.51
N TYR A 341 -4.76 -14.16 -4.67
CA TYR A 341 -3.33 -14.24 -4.86
C TYR A 341 -2.71 -15.03 -3.72
N ARG A 342 -1.90 -16.05 -4.06
CA ARG A 342 -1.13 -16.81 -3.06
C ARG A 342 0.25 -16.20 -2.85
N LEU A 343 0.77 -16.35 -1.65
CA LEU A 343 2.11 -15.92 -1.30
C LEU A 343 3.18 -16.67 -2.10
N ILE A 344 4.15 -15.96 -2.66
CA ILE A 344 5.39 -16.56 -3.19
C ILE A 344 6.43 -16.53 -2.07
N GLN A 345 6.78 -17.69 -1.53
CA GLN A 345 7.88 -17.80 -0.59
C GLN A 345 9.19 -17.48 -1.32
N THR A 346 9.88 -16.44 -0.87
CA THR A 346 11.20 -16.04 -1.37
C THR A 346 12.31 -16.77 -0.65
#